data_AF-A0AAV3XYT7-F1
#
_entry.id   AF-A0AAV3XYT7-F1
#
_cell.length_a   1.000
_cell.length_b   1.000
_cell.length_c   1.000
_cell.angle_alpha   90.00
_cell.angle_beta   90.00
_cell.angle_gamma   90.00
#
_symmetry.space_group_name_H-M   'P 1'
#
loop_
_entity.id
_entity.type
_entity.pdbx_description
1 polymer ?
#
loop_
_entity_poly.entity_id
_entity_poly.type
_entity_poly.pdbx_seq_one_letter_code
_entity_poly.pdbx_strand_id
1 'polypeptide(L)'
;MFFSLARLIAAILILPTTFTAQCYTNGRVSRNSGCQYKCHCEGDVACDRDTGACKGKCDPQWFGSACQYASLKFTLLKPLAALTDQVDRTCVSSQPVITLRLDTPQRLKWVRVVVYRKDDLRQFQLTYRTESSRGFSSCPGSQRAKVNDFTLDISCPTIEVISELKLSWSGVTALCSLYVSSGRNVALGQSTLQSNTFRNFHSWNAVDGDPGVPDSPRSEFEQTCTHTPPGSPDGWWSVVLSNATEVFRIVIYNRRNPSEPSK
;
A
#
# COMPACT_ATOMS: atom_id res chain seq x y z
N MET A 1 -30.08 -17.15 -10.03
CA MET A 1 -29.78 -18.59 -10.11
C MET A 1 -28.26 -18.77 -10.08
N PHE A 2 -27.71 -19.89 -9.60
CA PHE A 2 -26.26 -20.04 -9.29
C PHE A 2 -25.41 -20.64 -10.42
N PHE A 3 -24.18 -20.12 -10.61
CA PHE A 3 -22.89 -20.75 -11.07
C PHE A 3 -21.83 -19.62 -11.16
N SER A 4 -20.57 -19.65 -10.69
CA SER A 4 -19.73 -20.56 -9.88
C SER A 4 -19.02 -21.75 -10.56
N LEU A 5 -17.70 -21.60 -10.88
CA LEU A 5 -16.64 -22.63 -10.89
C LEU A 5 -15.22 -22.02 -11.11
N ALA A 6 -14.13 -22.82 -11.04
CA ALA A 6 -12.70 -22.41 -11.08
C ALA A 6 -11.78 -23.57 -11.61
N ARG A 7 -10.42 -23.65 -11.55
CA ARG A 7 -9.35 -23.00 -10.74
C ARG A 7 -7.91 -23.35 -11.25
N LEU A 8 -6.87 -22.59 -10.84
CA LEU A 8 -5.43 -23.01 -10.73
C LEU A 8 -4.66 -23.16 -12.10
N ILE A 9 -3.35 -23.40 -12.29
CA ILE A 9 -2.15 -23.81 -11.48
C ILE A 9 -0.82 -23.24 -12.10
N ALA A 10 0.25 -23.06 -11.28
CA ALA A 10 1.71 -23.09 -11.60
C ALA A 10 2.34 -22.04 -12.58
N ALA A 11 3.64 -21.66 -12.52
CA ALA A 11 4.74 -21.78 -11.53
C ALA A 11 5.85 -20.71 -11.79
N ILE A 12 6.94 -20.68 -10.98
CA ILE A 12 7.94 -19.58 -10.91
C ILE A 12 9.33 -19.96 -11.44
N LEU A 13 9.96 -19.09 -12.25
CA LEU A 13 11.39 -18.67 -12.29
C LEU A 13 11.57 -17.65 -13.44
N ILE A 14 12.53 -16.71 -13.49
CA ILE A 14 14.00 -16.87 -13.55
C ILE A 14 14.73 -15.62 -12.95
N LEU A 15 15.86 -15.88 -12.28
CA LEU A 15 17.09 -15.10 -11.97
C LEU A 15 17.15 -13.54 -11.99
N PRO A 16 18.04 -12.92 -11.17
CA PRO A 16 18.16 -11.46 -11.07
C PRO A 16 19.02 -10.83 -12.17
N THR A 17 18.44 -9.88 -12.91
CA THR A 17 19.18 -8.89 -13.70
C THR A 17 19.21 -7.53 -12.98
N THR A 18 20.35 -6.83 -13.02
CA THR A 18 20.49 -5.45 -12.52
C THR A 18 19.85 -4.46 -13.50
N PHE A 19 18.52 -4.37 -13.46
CA PHE A 19 17.77 -3.46 -14.32
C PHE A 19 17.82 -2.01 -13.79
N THR A 20 18.29 -1.08 -14.61
CA THR A 20 18.15 0.35 -14.38
C THR A 20 16.70 0.76 -14.68
N ALA A 21 16.02 1.38 -13.71
CA ALA A 21 14.67 1.89 -13.93
C ALA A 21 14.76 3.17 -14.79
N GLN A 22 14.11 3.16 -15.96
CA GLN A 22 13.95 4.34 -16.82
C GLN A 22 12.48 4.77 -16.81
N CYS A 23 12.14 5.84 -16.07
CA CYS A 23 10.77 6.34 -15.95
C CYS A 23 10.73 7.86 -15.70
N TYR A 24 10.42 8.65 -16.74
CA TYR A 24 10.54 10.11 -16.71
C TYR A 24 9.21 10.85 -16.92
N THR A 25 8.13 10.44 -16.24
CA THR A 25 6.85 11.17 -16.25
C THR A 25 6.21 11.28 -14.86
N ASN A 26 5.91 12.52 -14.45
CA ASN A 26 4.95 12.90 -13.41
C ASN A 26 4.90 12.02 -12.15
N GLY A 27 6.06 11.77 -11.53
CA GLY A 27 6.16 11.05 -10.25
C GLY A 27 5.79 9.56 -10.31
N ARG A 28 5.92 8.92 -11.47
CA ARG A 28 5.69 7.48 -11.66
C ARG A 28 6.99 6.69 -11.73
N VAL A 29 7.07 5.58 -10.99
CA VAL A 29 8.32 4.84 -10.72
C VAL A 29 8.02 3.35 -10.58
N SER A 30 8.79 2.48 -11.24
CA SER A 30 8.71 1.02 -11.04
C SER A 30 10.03 0.32 -11.35
N ARG A 31 10.22 -0.88 -10.76
CA ARG A 31 11.40 -1.72 -10.98
C ARG A 31 11.42 -2.41 -12.36
N ASN A 32 10.25 -2.47 -13.01
CA ASN A 32 10.06 -2.97 -14.37
C ASN A 32 9.70 -1.80 -15.29
N SER A 33 9.85 -1.98 -16.61
CA SER A 33 9.80 -0.95 -17.68
C SER A 33 8.42 -0.38 -18.02
N GLY A 34 7.57 -0.09 -17.02
CA GLY A 34 6.18 0.35 -17.24
C GLY A 34 5.69 1.50 -16.36
N CYS A 35 6.56 2.12 -15.57
CA CYS A 35 6.27 3.27 -14.69
C CYS A 35 4.97 3.12 -13.87
N GLN A 36 4.76 1.94 -13.29
CA GLN A 36 3.44 1.50 -12.83
C GLN A 36 2.90 2.30 -11.63
N TYR A 37 3.76 2.78 -10.73
CA TYR A 37 3.31 3.26 -9.40
C TYR A 37 3.65 4.73 -9.16
N LYS A 38 2.68 5.50 -8.64
CA LYS A 38 2.84 6.90 -8.22
C LYS A 38 3.63 6.98 -6.91
N CYS A 39 4.43 8.04 -6.75
CA CYS A 39 5.07 8.41 -5.48
C CYS A 39 4.16 9.32 -4.65
N HIS A 40 4.23 9.21 -3.33
CA HIS A 40 3.38 9.95 -2.39
C HIS A 40 4.24 10.67 -1.33
N CYS A 41 4.77 11.83 -1.69
CA CYS A 41 5.57 12.67 -0.79
C CYS A 41 4.69 13.59 0.07
N GLU A 42 5.25 14.04 1.18
CA GLU A 42 4.64 15.03 2.06
C GLU A 42 4.27 16.32 1.28
N GLY A 43 3.04 16.80 1.44
CA GLY A 43 2.54 18.03 0.80
C GLY A 43 2.39 17.95 -0.73
N ASP A 44 2.14 16.76 -1.29
CA ASP A 44 2.00 16.49 -2.74
C ASP A 44 3.23 16.94 -3.58
N VAL A 45 4.39 17.11 -2.94
CA VAL A 45 5.63 17.51 -3.59
C VAL A 45 6.06 16.45 -4.60
N ALA A 46 6.34 16.87 -5.84
CA ALA A 46 6.86 15.96 -6.86
C ALA A 46 8.17 15.30 -6.40
N CYS A 47 8.20 13.97 -6.41
CA CYS A 47 9.42 13.21 -6.17
C CYS A 47 10.46 13.42 -7.27
N ASP A 48 11.71 13.06 -6.95
CA ASP A 48 12.82 13.01 -7.88
C ASP A 48 12.49 12.14 -9.12
N ARG A 49 12.90 12.61 -10.30
CA ARG A 49 12.48 12.01 -11.58
C ARG A 49 13.24 10.72 -11.91
N ASP A 50 14.48 10.59 -11.47
CA ASP A 50 15.34 9.45 -11.79
C ASP A 50 15.14 8.30 -10.78
N THR A 51 15.00 8.64 -9.50
CA THR A 51 14.97 7.67 -8.40
C THR A 51 13.58 7.45 -7.78
N GLY A 52 12.64 8.38 -8.01
CA GLY A 52 11.37 8.41 -7.29
C GLY A 52 11.45 8.87 -5.83
N ALA A 53 12.62 9.29 -5.36
CA ALA A 53 12.81 9.68 -3.97
C ALA A 53 12.09 11.00 -3.63
N CYS A 54 11.46 11.06 -2.47
CA CYS A 54 10.97 12.32 -1.91
C CYS A 54 12.14 13.13 -1.36
N LYS A 55 12.10 14.47 -1.51
CA LYS A 55 13.11 15.38 -0.93
C LYS A 55 12.98 15.50 0.60
N GLY A 56 11.76 15.28 1.11
CA GLY A 56 11.43 15.18 2.53
C GLY A 56 10.85 13.80 2.85
N LYS A 57 9.82 13.76 3.69
CA LYS A 57 9.14 12.52 4.08
C LYS A 57 8.15 12.04 3.02
N CYS A 58 7.60 10.85 3.25
CA CYS A 58 6.37 10.44 2.59
C CYS A 58 5.19 11.25 3.14
N ASP A 59 4.05 11.22 2.44
CA ASP A 59 2.77 11.56 3.07
C ASP A 59 2.55 10.63 4.29
N PRO A 60 1.93 11.10 5.40
CA PRO A 60 1.67 10.29 6.59
C PRO A 60 1.00 8.93 6.35
N GLN A 61 0.27 8.75 5.25
CA GLN A 61 -0.41 7.51 4.88
C GLN A 61 0.45 6.58 4.00
N TRP A 62 1.71 6.90 3.74
CA TRP A 62 2.60 6.18 2.82
C TRP A 62 4.00 5.97 3.40
N PHE A 63 4.71 4.94 2.93
CA PHE A 63 6.07 4.63 3.38
C PHE A 63 6.91 3.85 2.35
N GLY A 64 8.21 3.71 2.66
CA GLY A 64 9.17 2.89 1.92
C GLY A 64 9.70 3.55 0.66
N SER A 65 10.35 2.75 -0.20
CA SER A 65 10.98 3.21 -1.44
C SER A 65 9.98 3.97 -2.34
N ALA A 66 10.32 5.21 -2.68
CA ALA A 66 9.47 6.16 -3.42
C ALA A 66 8.07 6.37 -2.81
N CYS A 67 7.89 6.10 -1.51
CA CYS A 67 6.62 6.25 -0.78
C CYS A 67 5.44 5.50 -1.44
N GLN A 68 5.70 4.28 -1.91
CA GLN A 68 4.78 3.49 -2.73
C GLN A 68 4.00 2.41 -1.96
N TYR A 69 4.13 2.34 -0.65
CA TYR A 69 3.35 1.41 0.18
C TYR A 69 2.42 2.21 1.08
N ALA A 70 1.14 1.88 1.06
CA ALA A 70 0.16 2.51 1.94
C ALA A 70 0.34 1.99 3.37
N SER A 71 0.50 2.90 4.33
CA SER A 71 0.58 2.60 5.76
C SER A 71 -0.83 2.43 6.34
N LEU A 72 -1.01 1.46 7.23
CA LEU A 72 -2.21 1.36 8.06
C LEU A 72 -2.10 2.33 9.24
N LYS A 73 -3.23 2.95 9.58
CA LYS A 73 -3.39 3.72 10.82
C LYS A 73 -3.51 2.75 11.99
N PHE A 74 -2.71 2.97 13.02
CA PHE A 74 -2.70 2.14 14.22
C PHE A 74 -2.29 2.94 15.45
N THR A 75 -2.81 2.53 16.60
CA THR A 75 -2.50 3.08 17.92
C THR A 75 -1.60 2.12 18.69
N LEU A 76 -0.40 2.56 19.08
CA LEU A 76 0.49 1.81 19.98
C LEU A 76 -0.07 1.83 21.41
N LEU A 77 -0.14 0.67 22.07
CA LEU A 77 -0.67 0.57 23.46
C LEU A 77 0.27 1.18 24.52
N LYS A 78 1.48 1.60 24.12
CA LYS A 78 2.40 2.45 24.88
C LYS A 78 2.93 3.53 23.92
N PRO A 79 2.86 4.83 24.26
CA PRO A 79 3.38 5.89 23.39
C PRO A 79 4.88 5.73 23.12
N LEU A 80 5.25 5.57 21.84
CA LEU A 80 6.63 5.41 21.37
C LEU A 80 6.79 6.19 20.05
N ALA A 81 6.67 7.52 20.12
CA ALA A 81 6.50 8.39 18.96
C ALA A 81 7.55 8.21 17.85
N ALA A 82 8.82 7.93 18.20
CA ALA A 82 9.89 7.66 17.24
C ALA A 82 9.59 6.48 16.29
N LEU A 83 8.84 5.47 16.73
CA LEU A 83 8.46 4.35 15.87
C LEU A 83 7.53 4.73 14.71
N THR A 84 6.91 5.92 14.79
CA THR A 84 5.80 6.35 13.91
C THR A 84 6.00 7.77 13.35
N ASP A 85 7.15 8.42 13.59
CA ASP A 85 7.42 9.80 13.15
C ASP A 85 7.89 9.90 11.68
N GLN A 86 8.00 8.76 10.98
CA GLN A 86 8.61 8.60 9.65
C GLN A 86 10.07 9.09 9.56
N VAL A 87 10.87 8.89 10.60
CA VAL A 87 12.33 9.11 10.59
C VAL A 87 13.03 7.79 10.91
N ASP A 88 13.52 7.10 9.89
CA ASP A 88 14.28 5.83 9.95
C ASP A 88 15.62 5.90 10.74
N ARG A 89 15.82 6.92 11.59
CA ARG A 89 16.99 7.20 12.43
C ARG A 89 16.66 7.64 13.87
N THR A 90 15.41 8.01 14.19
CA THR A 90 14.98 8.17 15.59
C THR A 90 14.64 6.78 16.10
N CYS A 91 15.13 6.38 17.28
CA CYS A 91 15.03 4.98 17.70
C CYS A 91 14.75 4.81 19.19
N VAL A 92 13.92 3.81 19.51
CA VAL A 92 13.57 3.43 20.88
C VAL A 92 14.46 2.27 21.34
N SER A 93 15.07 2.43 22.50
CA SER A 93 15.84 1.38 23.19
C SER A 93 15.00 0.75 24.30
N SER A 94 15.42 -0.41 24.79
CA SER A 94 14.99 -0.98 26.09
C SER A 94 13.50 -1.39 26.24
N GLN A 95 12.74 -1.58 25.15
CA GLN A 95 11.46 -2.31 25.19
C GLN A 95 11.53 -3.54 24.27
N PRO A 96 11.53 -4.79 24.78
CA PRO A 96 11.64 -6.00 23.96
C PRO A 96 10.32 -6.45 23.32
N VAL A 97 9.23 -5.72 23.55
CA VAL A 97 7.91 -6.00 22.99
C VAL A 97 7.08 -4.73 22.88
N ILE A 98 6.37 -4.58 21.76
CA ILE A 98 5.35 -3.57 21.53
C ILE A 98 4.05 -4.25 21.06
N THR A 99 2.93 -3.67 21.46
CA THR A 99 1.60 -4.07 20.99
C THR A 99 0.91 -2.84 20.42
N LEU A 100 0.25 -3.00 19.28
CA LEU A 100 -0.54 -1.98 18.61
C LEU A 100 -1.93 -2.52 18.26
N ARG A 101 -2.91 -1.62 18.22
CA ARG A 101 -4.26 -1.87 17.70
C ARG A 101 -4.40 -1.17 16.35
N LEU A 102 -4.92 -1.87 15.35
CA LEU A 102 -5.27 -1.26 14.07
C LEU A 102 -6.51 -0.38 14.28
N ASP A 103 -6.48 0.85 13.78
CA ASP A 103 -7.61 1.78 13.92
C ASP A 103 -8.80 1.36 13.03
N THR A 104 -8.57 0.42 12.11
CA THR A 104 -9.61 -0.30 11.36
C THR A 104 -9.19 -1.76 11.22
N PRO A 105 -9.88 -2.71 11.87
CA PRO A 105 -9.58 -4.14 11.76
C PRO A 105 -9.63 -4.63 10.31
N GLN A 106 -8.62 -5.39 9.88
CA GLN A 106 -8.53 -5.92 8.51
C GLN A 106 -7.57 -7.11 8.40
N ARG A 107 -7.44 -7.69 7.20
CA ARG A 107 -6.41 -8.70 6.91
C ARG A 107 -5.04 -8.03 6.80
N LEU A 108 -4.03 -8.58 7.48
CA LEU A 108 -2.65 -8.16 7.30
C LEU A 108 -1.99 -8.88 6.11
N LYS A 109 -0.97 -8.25 5.53
CA LYS A 109 -0.04 -8.90 4.60
C LYS A 109 1.40 -8.91 5.11
N TRP A 110 1.92 -7.80 5.62
CA TRP A 110 3.28 -7.70 6.18
C TRP A 110 3.48 -6.41 6.99
N VAL A 111 4.54 -6.38 7.81
CA VAL A 111 5.04 -5.15 8.48
C VAL A 111 6.50 -4.92 8.11
N ARG A 112 6.93 -3.65 8.11
CA ARG A 112 8.33 -3.24 8.02
C ARG A 112 8.84 -2.89 9.40
N VAL A 113 10.06 -3.31 9.70
CA VAL A 113 10.86 -2.83 10.83
C VAL A 113 12.17 -2.24 10.32
N VAL A 114 12.59 -1.11 10.92
CA VAL A 114 13.88 -0.46 10.68
C VAL A 114 14.66 -0.45 11.99
N VAL A 115 15.94 -0.82 11.97
CA VAL A 115 16.79 -0.94 13.18
C VAL A 115 18.05 -0.09 13.07
N TYR A 116 18.64 0.26 14.22
CA TYR A 116 19.87 1.05 14.26
C TYR A 116 21.12 0.26 13.82
N ARG A 117 21.18 -1.06 14.09
CA ARG A 117 22.33 -1.92 13.74
C ARG A 117 21.92 -3.07 12.84
N LYS A 118 22.69 -3.30 11.77
CA LYS A 118 22.40 -4.31 10.73
C LYS A 118 22.23 -5.75 11.24
N ASP A 119 22.89 -6.09 12.34
CA ASP A 119 22.91 -7.45 12.89
C ASP A 119 21.63 -7.76 13.71
N ASP A 120 20.91 -6.72 14.14
CA ASP A 120 19.70 -6.83 14.96
C ASP A 120 18.49 -7.41 14.17
N LEU A 121 18.52 -7.37 12.82
CA LEU A 121 17.41 -7.78 11.94
C LEU A 121 16.92 -9.23 12.12
N ARG A 122 17.69 -10.13 12.74
CA ARG A 122 17.31 -11.55 12.85
C ARG A 122 16.28 -11.83 13.96
N GLN A 123 16.09 -10.91 14.90
CA GLN A 123 15.58 -11.23 16.23
C GLN A 123 14.09 -10.98 16.48
N PHE A 124 13.35 -10.52 15.47
CA PHE A 124 11.92 -10.21 15.60
C PHE A 124 11.01 -11.44 15.57
N GLN A 125 9.88 -11.38 16.26
CA GLN A 125 8.72 -12.25 16.11
C GLN A 125 7.46 -11.41 16.03
N LEU A 126 6.60 -11.70 15.06
CA LEU A 126 5.30 -11.03 14.87
C LEU A 126 4.16 -12.02 15.15
N THR A 127 3.19 -11.55 15.91
CA THR A 127 1.96 -12.29 16.25
C THR A 127 0.75 -11.36 16.16
N TYR A 128 -0.43 -11.92 15.88
CA TYR A 128 -1.66 -11.17 15.66
C TYR A 128 -2.77 -11.59 16.62
N ARG A 129 -3.80 -10.76 16.78
CA ARG A 129 -5.02 -11.07 17.53
C ARG A 129 -6.25 -10.60 16.75
N THR A 130 -7.26 -11.46 16.65
CA THR A 130 -8.62 -11.12 16.18
C THR A 130 -9.48 -10.70 17.37
N GLU A 131 -10.59 -10.00 17.12
CA GLU A 131 -11.51 -9.53 18.17
C GLU A 131 -12.17 -10.67 18.97
N SER A 132 -12.36 -11.84 18.36
CA SER A 132 -12.91 -13.04 19.01
C SER A 132 -11.86 -13.87 19.75
N SER A 133 -10.57 -13.75 19.41
CA SER A 133 -9.50 -14.53 20.01
C SER A 133 -8.99 -13.94 21.34
N ARG A 134 -8.98 -14.76 22.40
CA ARG A 134 -8.47 -14.35 23.73
C ARG A 134 -6.95 -14.14 23.77
N GLY A 135 -6.20 -14.82 22.88
CA GLY A 135 -4.73 -14.82 22.82
C GLY A 135 -4.17 -14.24 21.53
N PHE A 136 -2.84 -14.25 21.40
CA PHE A 136 -2.13 -13.89 20.17
C PHE A 136 -1.71 -15.15 19.42
N SER A 137 -1.96 -15.18 18.12
CA SER A 137 -1.62 -16.27 17.18
C SER A 137 -0.36 -15.95 16.37
N SER A 138 0.38 -17.00 16.00
CA SER A 138 1.53 -16.89 15.08
C SER A 138 1.09 -16.59 13.65
N CYS A 139 1.83 -15.72 12.96
CA CYS A 139 1.58 -15.37 11.57
C CYS A 139 1.64 -16.62 10.64
N PRO A 140 0.55 -16.96 9.90
CA PRO A 140 0.54 -18.12 9.02
C PRO A 140 1.49 -17.91 7.83
N GLY A 141 2.31 -18.90 7.50
CA GLY A 141 3.25 -18.82 6.39
C GLY A 141 4.25 -17.66 6.50
N SER A 142 4.61 -17.23 7.72
CA SER A 142 5.45 -16.05 7.92
C SER A 142 6.83 -16.19 7.25
N GLN A 143 7.17 -15.21 6.43
CA GLN A 143 8.43 -15.10 5.69
C GLN A 143 9.14 -13.79 6.03
N ARG A 144 10.43 -13.70 5.71
CA ARG A 144 11.30 -12.57 6.05
C ARG A 144 12.07 -12.12 4.82
N ALA A 145 11.93 -10.86 4.42
CA ALA A 145 12.67 -10.27 3.33
C ALA A 145 13.55 -9.13 3.85
N LYS A 146 14.88 -9.29 3.74
CA LYS A 146 15.82 -8.20 4.02
C LYS A 146 15.78 -7.23 2.85
N VAL A 147 15.41 -5.98 3.12
CA VAL A 147 15.25 -4.93 2.09
C VAL A 147 16.57 -4.20 1.86
N ASN A 148 17.31 -3.93 2.94
CA ASN A 148 18.67 -3.39 2.96
C ASN A 148 19.33 -3.80 4.29
N ASP A 149 20.51 -3.27 4.63
CA ASP A 149 21.21 -3.61 5.88
C ASP A 149 20.45 -3.28 7.18
N PHE A 150 19.54 -2.31 7.16
CA PHE A 150 18.82 -1.78 8.34
C PHE A 150 17.30 -2.03 8.30
N THR A 151 16.76 -2.58 7.21
CA THR A 151 15.31 -2.73 6.99
C THR A 151 14.92 -4.18 6.70
N LEU A 152 13.91 -4.67 7.40
CA LEU A 152 13.31 -6.01 7.24
C LEU A 152 11.79 -5.91 7.06
N ASP A 153 11.28 -6.66 6.09
CA ASP A 153 9.86 -6.91 5.93
C ASP A 153 9.51 -8.31 6.50
N ILE A 154 8.53 -8.36 7.39
CA ILE A 154 8.03 -9.57 8.03
C ILE A 154 6.63 -9.85 7.48
N SER A 155 6.52 -10.91 6.69
CA SER A 155 5.25 -11.34 6.09
C SER A 155 4.34 -12.01 7.13
N CYS A 156 3.06 -11.68 7.06
CA CYS A 156 1.99 -12.18 7.92
C CYS A 156 0.64 -12.11 7.17
N PRO A 157 0.43 -12.95 6.14
CA PRO A 157 -0.77 -12.95 5.30
C PRO A 157 -1.96 -13.58 6.04
N THR A 158 -2.71 -12.79 6.83
CA THR A 158 -3.83 -13.33 7.61
C THR A 158 -5.06 -13.59 6.74
N ILE A 159 -5.69 -14.75 6.95
CA ILE A 159 -7.00 -15.10 6.36
C ILE A 159 -8.12 -14.42 7.15
N GLU A 160 -7.90 -14.23 8.44
CA GLU A 160 -8.82 -13.56 9.37
C GLU A 160 -8.61 -12.04 9.38
N VAL A 161 -9.67 -11.32 9.75
CA VAL A 161 -9.63 -9.90 10.12
C VAL A 161 -9.00 -9.79 11.52
N ILE A 162 -7.91 -9.03 11.62
CA ILE A 162 -7.19 -8.82 12.87
C ILE A 162 -7.44 -7.41 13.41
N SER A 163 -7.41 -7.26 14.72
CA SER A 163 -7.54 -5.98 15.42
C SER A 163 -6.24 -5.53 16.09
N GLU A 164 -5.37 -6.45 16.48
CA GLU A 164 -4.10 -6.12 17.15
C GLU A 164 -2.90 -6.91 16.61
N LEU A 165 -1.72 -6.30 16.69
CA LEU A 165 -0.42 -6.93 16.46
C LEU A 165 0.48 -6.76 17.67
N LYS A 166 1.28 -7.79 17.94
CA LYS A 166 2.34 -7.79 18.93
C LYS A 166 3.65 -8.19 18.25
N LEU A 167 4.61 -7.27 18.26
CA LEU A 167 5.97 -7.46 17.76
C LEU A 167 6.90 -7.56 18.98
N SER A 168 7.66 -8.65 19.09
CA SER A 168 8.62 -8.89 20.18
C SER A 168 10.00 -9.27 19.65
N TRP A 169 11.05 -9.01 20.41
CA TRP A 169 12.43 -9.25 19.99
C TRP A 169 13.41 -9.47 21.15
N SER A 170 14.55 -10.10 20.83
CA SER A 170 15.62 -10.43 21.78
C SER A 170 16.99 -9.96 21.28
N GLY A 171 17.65 -9.06 22.02
CA GLY A 171 19.02 -8.60 21.67
C GLY A 171 19.11 -7.52 20.58
N VAL A 172 17.99 -7.03 20.05
CA VAL A 172 17.94 -5.77 19.30
C VAL A 172 18.27 -4.62 20.24
N THR A 173 19.17 -3.74 19.85
CA THR A 173 19.57 -2.56 20.64
C THR A 173 18.55 -1.44 20.54
N ALA A 174 18.17 -1.05 19.33
CA ALA A 174 17.15 -0.05 19.09
C ALA A 174 16.33 -0.33 17.82
N LEU A 175 15.00 -0.26 17.95
CA LEU A 175 14.06 -0.24 16.84
C LEU A 175 13.79 1.23 16.47
N CYS A 176 13.95 1.57 15.21
CA CYS A 176 13.82 2.94 14.73
C CYS A 176 12.40 3.25 14.25
N SER A 177 11.90 2.49 13.27
CA SER A 177 10.56 2.74 12.70
C SER A 177 9.78 1.46 12.45
N LEU A 178 8.46 1.55 12.57
CA LEU A 178 7.50 0.47 12.37
C LEU A 178 6.42 0.92 11.38
N TYR A 179 6.25 0.18 10.29
CA TYR A 179 5.19 0.44 9.32
C TYR A 179 4.35 -0.82 9.12
N VAL A 180 3.03 -0.71 9.20
CA VAL A 180 2.10 -1.83 8.97
C VAL A 180 1.48 -1.65 7.59
N SER A 181 1.63 -2.64 6.69
CA SER A 181 1.33 -2.42 5.27
C SER A 181 -0.13 -2.70 4.89
N SER A 182 -0.77 -1.73 4.23
CA SER A 182 -1.98 -1.90 3.41
C SER A 182 -1.63 -2.26 1.95
N GLY A 183 -0.39 -2.69 1.68
CA GLY A 183 0.10 -3.02 0.35
C GLY A 183 0.36 -1.78 -0.52
N ARG A 184 -0.02 -1.86 -1.79
CA ARG A 184 0.25 -0.86 -2.84
C ARG A 184 -0.91 -0.86 -3.83
N ASN A 185 -1.24 0.28 -4.43
CA ASN A 185 -2.19 0.31 -5.53
C ASN A 185 -1.56 -0.35 -6.79
N VAL A 186 -2.03 -1.56 -7.10
CA VAL A 186 -1.58 -2.36 -8.25
C VAL A 186 -2.32 -2.04 -9.55
N ALA A 187 -3.47 -1.37 -9.46
CA ALA A 187 -4.28 -1.00 -10.62
C ALA A 187 -3.70 0.19 -11.38
N LEU A 188 -2.83 1.00 -10.76
CA LEU A 188 -2.20 2.16 -11.39
C LEU A 188 -1.57 1.81 -12.74
N GLY A 189 -1.89 2.62 -13.76
CA GLY A 189 -1.38 2.47 -15.13
C GLY A 189 -1.73 1.15 -15.83
N GLN A 190 -2.63 0.33 -15.28
CA GLN A 190 -3.06 -0.93 -15.92
C GLN A 190 -4.04 -0.66 -17.07
N SER A 191 -4.20 -1.65 -17.96
CA SER A 191 -5.13 -1.56 -19.08
C SER A 191 -6.58 -1.65 -18.60
N THR A 192 -7.45 -0.76 -19.09
CA THR A 192 -8.83 -0.63 -18.63
C THR A 192 -9.82 -0.61 -19.79
N LEU A 193 -11.00 -1.16 -19.57
CA LEU A 193 -12.11 -1.17 -20.52
C LEU A 193 -13.39 -0.66 -19.83
N GLN A 194 -14.33 -0.14 -20.60
CA GLN A 194 -15.69 0.18 -20.13
C GLN A 194 -16.70 -0.03 -21.25
N SER A 195 -17.98 -0.19 -20.90
CA SER A 195 -19.03 -0.60 -21.86
C SER A 195 -19.18 0.35 -23.04
N ASN A 196 -19.06 1.66 -22.80
CA ASN A 196 -19.03 2.72 -23.80
C ASN A 196 -18.41 3.99 -23.19
N THR A 197 -17.86 4.91 -23.98
CA THR A 197 -17.25 6.16 -23.47
C THR A 197 -18.11 7.37 -23.81
N PHE A 198 -18.51 8.13 -22.80
CA PHE A 198 -19.13 9.44 -22.99
C PHE A 198 -18.03 10.50 -23.16
N ARG A 199 -18.01 11.17 -24.31
CA ARG A 199 -17.01 12.20 -24.66
C ARG A 199 -15.57 11.68 -24.40
N ASN A 200 -14.82 12.33 -23.50
CA ASN A 200 -13.42 12.02 -23.18
C ASN A 200 -13.25 11.37 -21.79
N PHE A 201 -14.33 10.93 -21.15
CA PHE A 201 -14.28 10.32 -19.82
C PHE A 201 -13.90 8.83 -19.90
N HIS A 202 -12.68 8.59 -20.37
CA HIS A 202 -12.12 7.28 -20.71
C HIS A 202 -11.86 6.39 -19.49
N SER A 203 -11.80 5.08 -19.72
CA SER A 203 -11.67 4.05 -18.68
C SER A 203 -10.40 4.16 -17.83
N TRP A 204 -9.31 4.69 -18.39
CA TRP A 204 -8.01 4.79 -17.72
C TRP A 204 -7.95 5.88 -16.66
N ASN A 205 -8.91 6.81 -16.64
CA ASN A 205 -9.01 7.87 -15.64
C ASN A 205 -9.27 7.31 -14.23
N ALA A 206 -9.80 6.08 -14.10
CA ALA A 206 -9.94 5.39 -12.81
C ALA A 206 -8.62 4.80 -12.26
N VAL A 207 -7.51 4.86 -13.02
CA VAL A 207 -6.22 4.24 -12.66
C VAL A 207 -4.99 5.11 -12.97
N ASP A 208 -5.17 6.40 -13.26
CA ASP A 208 -4.06 7.33 -13.48
C ASP A 208 -3.32 7.73 -12.18
N GLY A 209 -4.00 7.62 -11.04
CA GLY A 209 -3.49 7.98 -9.71
C GLY A 209 -3.98 9.34 -9.19
N ASP A 210 -4.99 9.93 -9.81
CA ASP A 210 -5.70 11.11 -9.33
C ASP A 210 -7.13 10.72 -8.84
N PRO A 211 -7.50 10.98 -7.58
CA PRO A 211 -8.87 10.74 -7.10
C PRO A 211 -9.87 11.82 -7.56
N GLY A 212 -9.41 12.87 -8.23
CA GLY A 212 -10.22 13.98 -8.75
C GLY A 212 -10.55 15.07 -7.73
N VAL A 213 -10.79 16.26 -8.27
CA VAL A 213 -11.37 17.40 -7.53
C VAL A 213 -12.87 17.18 -7.25
N PRO A 214 -13.46 17.88 -6.27
CA PRO A 214 -14.91 18.04 -6.19
C PRO A 214 -15.47 18.64 -7.49
N ASP A 215 -16.68 18.24 -7.85
CA ASP A 215 -17.38 18.79 -9.02
C ASP A 215 -17.47 20.31 -8.96
N SER A 216 -17.41 20.93 -10.13
CA SER A 216 -17.61 22.36 -10.29
C SER A 216 -18.16 22.62 -11.69
N PRO A 217 -18.59 23.85 -12.02
CA PRO A 217 -18.85 24.23 -13.40
C PRO A 217 -17.64 24.09 -14.36
N ARG A 218 -16.47 23.65 -13.85
CA ARG A 218 -15.27 23.34 -14.64
C ARG A 218 -14.85 21.86 -14.60
N SER A 219 -15.43 21.00 -13.76
CA SER A 219 -15.02 19.57 -13.68
C SER A 219 -15.29 18.79 -14.98
N GLU A 220 -16.21 19.27 -15.84
CA GLU A 220 -16.35 18.75 -17.21
C GLU A 220 -15.07 18.86 -18.06
N PHE A 221 -14.17 19.79 -17.75
CA PHE A 221 -12.90 19.97 -18.45
C PHE A 221 -11.73 19.20 -17.81
N GLU A 222 -11.79 18.92 -16.50
CA GLU A 222 -10.67 18.28 -15.77
C GLU A 222 -10.59 16.76 -16.02
N GLN A 223 -11.70 16.12 -16.39
CA GLN A 223 -11.74 14.75 -16.95
C GLN A 223 -11.16 13.63 -16.07
N THR A 224 -10.89 13.87 -14.78
CA THR A 224 -10.34 12.91 -13.79
C THR A 224 -11.31 11.78 -13.38
N CYS A 225 -12.24 11.38 -14.26
CA CYS A 225 -13.30 10.41 -13.99
C CYS A 225 -13.63 9.59 -15.25
N THR A 226 -14.20 8.40 -15.05
CA THR A 226 -14.80 7.54 -16.09
C THR A 226 -16.28 7.86 -16.26
N HIS A 227 -16.82 7.85 -17.48
CA HIS A 227 -18.26 8.07 -17.71
C HIS A 227 -18.78 7.27 -18.92
N THR A 228 -19.84 6.49 -18.71
CA THR A 228 -20.62 5.83 -19.77
C THR A 228 -21.76 6.74 -20.24
N PRO A 229 -22.26 6.64 -21.49
CA PRO A 229 -23.34 7.51 -21.96
C PRO A 229 -24.65 7.33 -21.19
N PRO A 230 -25.43 8.41 -20.96
CA PRO A 230 -26.72 8.32 -20.29
C PRO A 230 -27.67 7.40 -21.05
N GLY A 231 -28.48 6.63 -20.33
CA GLY A 231 -29.35 5.61 -20.93
C GLY A 231 -28.67 4.28 -21.26
N SER A 232 -27.42 4.07 -20.85
CA SER A 232 -26.77 2.74 -20.87
C SER A 232 -27.13 1.95 -19.60
N PRO A 233 -28.07 0.98 -19.61
CA PRO A 233 -28.47 0.26 -18.40
C PRO A 233 -27.33 -0.59 -17.82
N ASP A 234 -26.59 -1.27 -18.69
CA ASP A 234 -25.48 -2.18 -18.34
C ASP A 234 -24.13 -1.45 -18.39
N GLY A 235 -24.02 -0.36 -17.63
CA GLY A 235 -22.76 0.36 -17.44
C GLY A 235 -21.73 -0.47 -16.69
N TRP A 236 -20.69 -0.95 -17.38
CA TRP A 236 -19.59 -1.70 -16.77
C TRP A 236 -18.22 -1.06 -17.02
N TRP A 237 -17.28 -1.32 -16.11
CA TRP A 237 -15.86 -0.97 -16.22
C TRP A 237 -15.03 -2.17 -15.73
N SER A 238 -13.84 -2.37 -16.30
CA SER A 238 -12.90 -3.42 -15.87
C SER A 238 -11.45 -3.00 -16.02
N VAL A 239 -10.59 -3.61 -15.21
CA VAL A 239 -9.13 -3.45 -15.27
C VAL A 239 -8.47 -4.82 -15.46
N VAL A 240 -7.54 -4.89 -16.40
CA VAL A 240 -6.70 -6.07 -16.68
C VAL A 240 -5.39 -5.89 -15.93
N LEU A 241 -5.22 -6.60 -14.82
CA LEU A 241 -3.96 -6.64 -14.10
C LEU A 241 -2.95 -7.50 -14.87
N SER A 242 -1.88 -6.88 -15.36
CA SER A 242 -0.75 -7.48 -16.10
C SER A 242 -0.07 -8.67 -15.40
N ASN A 243 -0.29 -8.86 -14.11
CA ASN A 243 0.24 -9.94 -13.31
C ASN A 243 -0.87 -10.53 -12.42
N ALA A 244 -0.89 -11.85 -12.26
CA ALA A 244 -1.80 -12.52 -11.34
C ALA A 244 -1.54 -12.04 -9.90
N THR A 245 -2.48 -11.27 -9.36
CA THR A 245 -2.30 -10.51 -8.10
C THR A 245 -3.41 -10.83 -7.12
N GLU A 246 -3.06 -11.10 -5.85
CA GLU A 246 -4.05 -11.29 -4.79
C GLU A 246 -4.64 -9.94 -4.35
N VAL A 247 -5.83 -9.61 -4.84
CA VAL A 247 -6.56 -8.39 -4.44
C VAL A 247 -7.26 -8.63 -3.10
N PHE A 248 -6.85 -7.89 -2.06
CA PHE A 248 -7.38 -7.99 -0.69
C PHE A 248 -8.17 -6.73 -0.26
N ARG A 249 -8.05 -5.62 -0.99
CA ARG A 249 -8.75 -4.36 -0.78
C ARG A 249 -8.99 -3.69 -2.13
N ILE A 250 -10.20 -3.16 -2.33
CA ILE A 250 -10.55 -2.26 -3.43
C ILE A 250 -10.98 -0.95 -2.78
N VAL A 251 -10.59 0.19 -3.37
CA VAL A 251 -11.05 1.52 -2.97
C VAL A 251 -11.63 2.18 -4.21
N ILE A 252 -12.86 2.67 -4.11
CA ILE A 252 -13.58 3.34 -5.19
C ILE A 252 -13.83 4.77 -4.74
N TYR A 253 -13.32 5.73 -5.51
CA TYR A 253 -13.64 7.14 -5.34
C TYR A 253 -14.86 7.45 -6.20
N ASN A 254 -15.98 7.78 -5.57
CA ASN A 254 -17.16 8.24 -6.30
C ASN A 254 -17.00 9.71 -6.69
N ARG A 255 -17.68 10.12 -7.77
CA ARG A 255 -17.77 11.51 -8.22
C ARG A 255 -18.32 12.39 -7.08
N ARG A 256 -17.52 13.35 -6.60
CA ARG A 256 -17.82 14.19 -5.43
C ARG A 256 -18.64 15.41 -5.82
N ASN A 257 -19.92 15.46 -5.43
CA ASN A 257 -20.71 16.69 -5.51
C ASN A 257 -20.16 17.74 -4.51
N PRO A 258 -19.91 19.01 -4.89
CA PRO A 258 -19.36 20.05 -4.01
C PRO A 258 -20.22 20.38 -2.78
N SER A 259 -21.47 19.93 -2.74
CA SER A 259 -22.34 20.07 -1.57
C SER A 259 -22.10 19.01 -0.47
N GLU A 260 -21.30 17.97 -0.69
CA GLU A 260 -21.02 16.95 0.32
C GLU A 260 -19.64 17.15 1.00
N PRO A 261 -19.56 17.15 2.34
CA PRO A 261 -18.29 17.20 3.05
C PRO A 261 -17.52 15.88 2.91
N SER A 262 -16.18 15.97 2.86
CA SER A 262 -15.29 14.82 2.79
C SER A 262 -15.44 13.90 4.01
N LYS A 263 -15.70 12.61 3.74
CA LYS A 263 -15.63 11.48 4.68
C LYS A 263 -14.38 10.66 4.42
#